data_AF-G2SYX8-F1
#
_entry.id   AF-G2SYX8-F1
#
_cell.length_a   1.000
_cell.length_b   1.000
_cell.length_c   1.000
_cell.angle_alpha   90.00
_cell.angle_beta   90.00
_cell.angle_gamma   90.00
#
_symmetry.space_group_name_H-M   'P 1'
#
loop_
_entity.id
_entity.type
_entity.pdbx_description
1 polymer ?
#
loop_
_entity_poly.entity_id
_entity_poly.type
_entity_poly.pdbx_seq_one_letter_code
_entity_poly.pdbx_strand_id
1 'polypeptide(L)' 'MEQVEVTAERIAEVVQNNSAAAQETSATSEELTAQATTLSGMVSVFKLRQ' A
#
# COMPACT_ATOMS: atom_id res chain seq x y z
N MET A 1 -19.52 32.22 5.95
CA MET A 1 -18.41 31.52 6.65
C MET A 1 -18.71 30.03 6.78
N GLU A 2 -19.93 29.64 7.14
CA GLU A 2 -20.42 28.25 7.24
C GLU A 2 -20.03 27.33 6.07
N GLN A 3 -20.15 27.79 4.82
CA GLN A 3 -19.83 26.95 3.66
C GLN A 3 -18.33 26.64 3.50
N VAL A 4 -17.45 27.52 4.01
CA VAL A 4 -16.00 27.30 4.03
C VAL A 4 -15.65 26.25 5.09
N GLU A 5 -16.32 26.29 6.24
CA GLU A 5 -16.12 25.34 7.35
C GLU A 5 -16.57 23.92 6.96
N VAL A 6 -17.76 23.79 6.37
CA VAL A 6 -18.27 22.51 5.82
C VAL A 6 -17.33 21.94 4.74
N THR A 7 -16.75 22.81 3.92
CA THR A 7 -15.79 22.38 2.89
C THR A 7 -14.47 21.93 3.52
N ALA A 8 -13.99 22.62 4.55
CA ALA A 8 -12.77 22.25 5.27
C ALA A 8 -12.91 20.90 5.99
N GLU A 9 -14.05 20.64 6.63
CA GLU A 9 -14.35 19.36 7.28
C GLU A 9 -14.33 18.20 6.27
N ARG A 10 -14.96 18.38 5.11
CA ARG A 10 -14.94 17.37 4.02
C ARG A 10 -13.52 17.10 3.50
N ILE A 11 -12.70 18.14 3.34
CA ILE A 11 -11.31 17.95 2.91
C ILE A 11 -10.54 17.18 3.98
N ALA A 12 -10.74 17.49 5.27
CA ALA A 12 -10.08 16.79 6.37
C ALA A 12 -10.46 15.29 6.37
N GLU A 13 -11.74 14.96 6.16
CA GLU A 13 -12.21 13.58 6.02
C GLU A 13 -11.52 12.87 4.85
N VAL A 14 -11.48 13.50 3.68
CA VAL A 14 -10.82 12.91 2.49
C VAL A 14 -9.33 12.72 2.70
N VAL A 15 -8.63 13.68 3.32
CA VAL A 15 -7.20 13.58 3.62
C VAL A 15 -6.93 12.43 4.60
N GLN A 16 -7.77 12.28 5.62
CA GLN A 16 -7.64 11.17 6.57
C GLN A 16 -7.88 9.82 5.90
N ASN A 17 -8.93 9.70 5.09
CA ASN A 17 -9.24 8.49 4.34
C ASN A 17 -8.12 8.13 3.35
N ASN A 18 -7.58 9.11 2.62
CA ASN A 18 -6.47 8.89 1.71
C ASN A 18 -5.21 8.45 2.46
N SER A 19 -4.92 9.06 3.61
CA SER A 19 -3.78 8.67 4.45
C SER A 19 -3.89 7.23 4.94
N ALA A 20 -5.09 6.80 5.39
CA ALA A 20 -5.34 5.42 5.79
C ALA A 20 -5.17 4.44 4.61
N ALA A 21 -5.75 4.76 3.45
CA ALA A 21 -5.62 3.95 2.24
C ALA A 21 -4.17 3.86 1.75
N ALA A 22 -3.40 4.93 1.85
CA ALA A 22 -1.98 4.96 1.49
C ALA A 22 -1.14 4.09 2.44
N GLN A 23 -1.45 4.08 3.74
CA GLN A 23 -0.80 3.20 4.71
C GLN A 23 -1.09 1.72 4.43
N GLU A 24 -2.36 1.38 4.18
CA GLU A 24 -2.76 0.02 3.81
C GLU A 24 -2.05 -0.43 2.52
N THR A 25 -2.07 0.42 1.49
CA THR A 25 -1.40 0.14 0.20
C THR A 25 0.11 -0.04 0.38
N SER A 26 0.74 0.75 1.26
CA SER A 26 2.17 0.64 1.56
C SER A 26 2.47 -0.70 2.24
N ALA A 27 1.68 -1.08 3.25
CA ALA A 27 1.83 -2.37 3.92
C ALA A 27 1.66 -3.56 2.96
N THR A 28 0.65 -3.52 2.07
CA THR A 28 0.48 -4.53 1.03
C THR A 28 1.66 -4.56 0.05
N SER A 29 2.20 -3.40 -0.33
CA SER A 29 3.34 -3.31 -1.24
C SER A 29 4.61 -3.90 -0.62
N GLU A 30 4.83 -3.68 0.67
CA GLU A 30 5.94 -4.29 1.42
C GLU A 30 5.79 -5.82 1.49
N GLU A 31 4.58 -6.32 1.79
CA GLU A 31 4.30 -7.75 1.81
C GLU A 31 4.54 -8.41 0.44
N LEU A 32 4.01 -7.81 -0.64
CA LEU A 32 4.23 -8.28 -2.00
C LEU A 32 5.72 -8.28 -2.39
N THR A 33 6.47 -7.26 -1.95
CA THR A 33 7.92 -7.18 -2.18
C THR A 33 8.67 -8.30 -1.44
N ALA A 34 8.27 -8.59 -0.20
CA ALA A 34 8.84 -9.70 0.58
C ALA A 34 8.54 -11.06 -0.08
N GLN A 35 7.32 -11.25 -0.57
CA GLN A 35 6.93 -12.46 -1.30
C GLN A 35 7.70 -12.61 -2.61
N ALA A 36 7.84 -11.55 -3.40
CA ALA A 36 8.63 -11.56 -4.65
C ALA A 36 10.10 -11.90 -4.39
N THR A 37 10.70 -11.33 -3.34
CA THR A 37 12.07 -11.63 -2.92
C THR A 37 12.22 -13.11 -2.53
N THR A 38 11.26 -13.64 -1.76
CA THR A 38 11.23 -15.05 -1.36
C THR A 38 11.16 -15.97 -2.58
N LEU A 39 10.24 -15.70 -3.50
CA LEU A 39 10.08 -16.47 -4.74
C LEU A 39 11.36 -16.43 -5.59
N SER A 40 11.97 -15.27 -5.75
CA SER A 40 13.24 -15.13 -6.47
C SER A 40 14.34 -15.99 -5.83
N GLY A 41 14.40 -16.04 -4.49
CA GLY A 41 15.31 -16.92 -3.76
C GLY A 41 15.07 -18.40 -4.07
N MET A 42 13.82 -18.85 -4.06
CA MET A 42 13.46 -20.23 -4.38
C MET A 42 13.83 -20.62 -5.82
N VAL A 43 13.56 -19.73 -6.78
CA VAL A 43 13.91 -19.96 -8.19
C VAL A 43 15.43 -20.00 -8.39
N SER A 44 16.19 -19.19 -7.65
CA SER A 44 17.66 -19.13 -7.81
C SER A 44 18.38 -20.46 -7.52
N VAL A 45 17.80 -21.28 -6.64
CA VAL A 45 18.34 -22.60 -6.25
C VAL A 45 17.65 -23.76 -6.97
N PHE A 46 16.61 -23.48 -7.75
CA PHE A 46 15.89 -24.50 -8.50
C PHE A 46 16.78 -25.03 -9.64
N LYS A 47 17.12 -26.32 -9.57
CA LYS A 47 17.78 -27.03 -10.67
C LYS A 47 16.77 -27.90 -11.40
N LEU A 48 16.47 -27.54 -12.63
CA LEU A 48 15.70 -28.40 -13.53
C LEU A 48 16.55 -29.64 -13.83
N ARG A 49 16.04 -30.83 -13.49
CA ARG A 49 16.69 -32.10 -13.85
C ARG A 49 16.50 -32.31 -15.35
N GLN A 50 17.60 -32.50 -16.09
CA GLN A 50 17.57 -33.02 -17.46
C GLN A 50 17.18 -34.49 -17.45
#